data_AF-A0A497L729-F1
#
_entry.id   AF-A0A497L729-F1
#
_cell.length_a   1.000
_cell.length_b   1.000
_cell.length_c   1.000
_cell.angle_alpha   90.00
_cell.angle_beta   90.00
_cell.angle_gamma   90.00
#
_symmetry.space_group_name_H-M   'P 1'
#
loop_
_entity.id
_entity.type
_entity.pdbx_description
1 polymer ?
#
loop_
_entity_poly.entity_id
_entity_poly.type
_entity_poly.pdbx_seq_one_letter_code
_entity_poly.pdbx_strand_id
1 'polypeptide(L)'
;MEVEAVPYIKMEDRGKYEGVLKELIGILKGLPVERIDGELNYVITRILKEAYPLRYFNLNRAIGVLECAKLEFYRRVVAPYEDIKIKESGDV
;
A
#
# COMPACT_ATOMS: atom_id res chain seq x y z
N MET A 1 -3.99 -14.13 -3.52
CA MET A 1 -2.70 -13.86 -4.17
C MET A 1 -1.77 -13.34 -3.10
N GLU A 2 -0.76 -14.10 -2.71
CA GLU A 2 0.31 -13.59 -1.84
C GLU A 2 1.09 -12.53 -2.63
N VAL A 3 1.13 -11.31 -2.11
CA VAL A 3 1.90 -10.20 -2.67
C VAL A 3 3.36 -10.44 -2.31
N GLU A 4 4.00 -11.42 -2.94
CA GLU A 4 5.27 -11.95 -2.41
C GLU A 4 6.51 -11.09 -2.70
N ALA A 5 6.43 -10.05 -3.52
CA ALA A 5 7.65 -9.51 -4.11
C ALA A 5 7.88 -8.01 -3.93
N VAL A 6 7.71 -7.39 -2.75
CA VAL A 6 8.27 -6.03 -2.53
C VAL A 6 9.80 -6.11 -2.61
N PRO A 7 10.45 -5.81 -3.74
CA PRO A 7 11.82 -6.23 -4.01
C PRO A 7 12.85 -5.32 -3.30
N TYR A 8 12.37 -4.28 -2.61
CA TYR A 8 13.17 -3.23 -2.01
C TYR A 8 13.50 -3.50 -0.53
N ILE A 9 12.89 -4.53 0.09
CA ILE A 9 13.18 -4.98 1.45
C ILE A 9 13.43 -6.49 1.42
N LYS A 10 14.58 -6.92 1.96
CA LYS A 10 14.92 -8.35 2.07
C LYS A 10 13.87 -9.09 2.88
N MET A 11 13.62 -10.36 2.55
CA MET A 11 12.61 -11.19 3.24
C MET A 11 12.83 -11.23 4.75
N GLU A 12 14.08 -11.38 5.20
CA GLU A 12 14.47 -11.37 6.62
C GLU A 12 14.11 -10.05 7.34
N ASP A 13 14.11 -8.92 6.62
CA ASP A 13 13.81 -7.60 7.17
C ASP A 13 12.31 -7.28 7.21
N ARG A 14 11.46 -8.07 6.55
CA ARG A 14 10.00 -7.85 6.52
C ARG A 14 9.34 -8.25 7.83
N GLY A 15 9.84 -9.31 8.47
CA GLY A 15 9.25 -9.92 9.66
C GLY A 15 9.03 -8.95 10.83
N LYS A 16 9.87 -7.90 10.95
CA LYS A 16 9.74 -6.89 12.02
C LYS A 16 8.45 -6.05 11.93
N TYR A 17 7.79 -6.01 10.77
CA TYR A 17 6.55 -5.26 10.57
C TYR A 17 5.29 -6.13 10.63
N GLU A 18 5.40 -7.45 10.52
CA GLU A 18 4.24 -8.34 10.37
C GLU A 18 3.25 -8.24 11.53
N GLY A 19 3.73 -8.20 12.78
CA GLY A 19 2.88 -8.07 13.95
C GLY A 19 2.05 -6.78 13.93
N VAL A 20 2.73 -5.63 13.76
CA VAL A 20 2.07 -4.32 13.75
C VAL A 20 1.16 -4.13 12.53
N LEU A 21 1.54 -4.67 11.37
CA LEU A 21 0.70 -4.64 10.17
C LEU A 21 -0.54 -5.49 10.36
N LYS A 22 -0.42 -6.68 10.96
CA LYS A 22 -1.56 -7.56 11.25
C LYS A 22 -2.58 -6.86 12.15
N GLU A 23 -2.13 -6.19 13.21
CA GLU A 23 -3.00 -5.42 14.10
C GLU A 23 -3.70 -4.27 13.38
N LEU A 24 -2.93 -3.45 12.64
CA LEU A 24 -3.48 -2.33 11.87
C LEU A 24 -4.51 -2.79 10.82
N ILE A 25 -4.20 -3.84 10.07
CA ILE A 25 -5.12 -4.42 9.08
C ILE A 25 -6.38 -4.95 9.78
N GLY A 26 -6.25 -5.53 10.98
CA GLY A 26 -7.38 -5.96 11.80
C GLY A 26 -8.31 -4.80 12.17
N ILE A 27 -7.74 -3.66 12.58
CA ILE A 27 -8.50 -2.43 12.86
C ILE A 27 -9.25 -1.97 11.61
N LEU A 28 -8.54 -1.85 10.47
CA LEU A 28 -9.13 -1.37 9.22
C LEU A 28 -10.25 -2.27 8.70
N LYS A 29 -10.10 -3.60 8.80
CA LYS A 29 -11.13 -4.57 8.41
C LYS A 29 -12.37 -4.54 9.30
N GLY A 30 -12.25 -4.03 10.53
CA GLY A 30 -13.38 -3.88 11.45
C GLY A 30 -14.26 -2.66 11.16
N LEU A 31 -13.87 -1.81 10.21
CA LEU A 31 -14.59 -0.58 9.86
C LEU A 31 -15.56 -0.80 8.70
N PRO A 32 -16.62 0.03 8.60
CA PRO A 32 -17.39 0.17 7.36
C PRO A 32 -16.47 0.55 6.21
N VAL A 33 -16.71 -0.04 5.02
CA VAL A 33 -15.82 0.14 3.86
C VAL A 33 -15.66 1.61 3.46
N GLU A 34 -16.74 2.40 3.61
CA GLU A 34 -16.79 3.83 3.28
C GLU A 34 -15.87 4.68 4.17
N ARG A 35 -15.44 4.14 5.32
CA ARG A 35 -14.52 4.82 6.24
C ARG A 35 -13.07 4.46 6.01
N ILE A 36 -12.78 3.35 5.32
CA ILE A 36 -11.42 2.83 5.17
C ILE A 36 -10.53 3.86 4.45
N ASP A 37 -11.06 4.58 3.46
CA ASP A 37 -10.31 5.55 2.67
C ASP A 37 -9.72 6.69 3.52
N GLY A 38 -10.54 7.25 4.42
CA GLY A 38 -10.12 8.34 5.30
C GLY A 38 -9.07 7.88 6.32
N GLU A 39 -9.25 6.69 6.87
CA GLU A 39 -8.35 6.10 7.87
C GLU A 39 -7.00 5.74 7.24
N LEU A 40 -7.01 5.12 6.05
CA LEU A 40 -5.78 4.85 5.29
C LEU A 40 -5.03 6.13 4.95
N ASN A 41 -5.74 7.17 4.49
CA ASN A 41 -5.11 8.46 4.19
C ASN A 41 -4.44 9.06 5.43
N TYR A 42 -5.11 9.02 6.58
CA TYR A 42 -4.54 9.48 7.84
C TYR A 42 -3.30 8.68 8.24
N VAL A 43 -3.38 7.35 8.22
CA VAL A 43 -2.27 6.45 8.58
C VAL A 43 -1.05 6.70 7.68
N ILE A 44 -1.24 6.73 6.36
CA ILE A 44 -0.15 6.94 5.41
C ILE A 44 0.48 8.33 5.62
N THR A 45 -0.35 9.37 5.75
CA THR A 45 0.13 10.74 6.00
C THR A 45 0.93 10.83 7.29
N ARG A 46 0.46 10.20 8.38
CA ARG A 46 1.16 10.14 9.66
C ARG A 46 2.50 9.42 9.54
N ILE A 47 2.55 8.26 8.87
CA ILE A 47 3.81 7.53 8.65
C ILE A 47 4.82 8.41 7.93
N LEU A 48 4.43 9.05 6.82
CA LEU A 48 5.35 9.89 6.05
C LEU A 48 5.81 11.13 6.80
N LYS A 49 4.91 11.76 7.56
CA LYS A 49 5.22 12.94 8.37
C LYS A 49 6.25 12.64 9.45
N GLU A 50 6.17 11.48 10.09
CA GLU A 50 7.04 11.13 11.23
C GLU A 50 8.31 10.35 10.80
N ALA A 51 8.28 9.63 9.68
CA ALA A 51 9.42 8.86 9.20
C ALA A 51 10.51 9.72 8.53
N TYR A 52 10.16 10.92 8.05
CA TYR A 52 11.06 11.80 7.34
C TYR A 52 11.27 13.13 8.08
N PRO A 53 12.51 13.65 8.17
CA PRO A 53 12.75 14.99 8.68
C PRO A 53 12.07 16.06 7.81
N LEU A 54 11.49 17.10 8.42
CA LEU A 54 10.75 18.15 7.72
C LEU A 54 11.67 19.06 6.88
N ARG A 55 11.96 18.63 5.65
CA ARG A 55 12.68 19.38 4.63
C ARG A 55 12.16 19.01 3.25
N TYR A 56 12.14 19.97 2.33
CA TYR A 56 11.63 19.79 0.96
C TYR A 56 12.21 18.53 0.27
N PHE A 57 13.52 18.30 0.41
CA PHE A 57 14.18 17.12 -0.14
C PHE A 57 13.52 15.81 0.31
N ASN A 58 13.21 15.66 1.59
CA ASN A 58 12.58 14.44 2.12
C ASN A 58 11.11 14.35 1.74
N LEU A 59 10.39 15.48 1.70
CA LEU A 59 8.99 15.51 1.25
C LEU A 59 8.88 15.08 -0.21
N ASN A 60 9.77 15.56 -1.08
CA ASN A 60 9.83 15.12 -2.48
C ASN A 60 10.08 13.60 -2.58
N ARG A 61 11.02 13.07 -1.78
CA ARG A 61 11.25 11.61 -1.71
C ARG A 61 10.03 10.83 -1.23
N ALA A 62 9.33 11.33 -0.22
CA ALA A 62 8.10 10.71 0.30
C ALA A 62 7.02 10.62 -0.79
N ILE A 63 6.85 11.68 -1.58
CA ILE A 63 5.96 11.66 -2.75
C ILE A 63 6.42 10.63 -3.78
N GLY A 64 7.73 10.55 -4.06
CA GLY A 64 8.27 9.52 -4.95
C GLY A 64 7.97 8.09 -4.48
N VAL A 65 8.07 7.82 -3.17
CA VAL A 65 7.72 6.51 -2.59
C VAL A 65 6.23 6.19 -2.78
N LEU A 66 5.35 7.17 -2.57
CA LEU A 66 3.91 6.99 -2.81
C LEU A 66 3.59 6.69 -4.27
N GLU A 67 4.25 7.39 -5.20
CA GLU A 67 4.06 7.15 -6.64
C GLU A 67 4.49 5.74 -7.03
N CYS A 68 5.66 5.29 -6.54
CA CYS A 68 6.11 3.92 -6.76
C CYS A 68 5.14 2.89 -6.16
N ALA A 69 4.67 3.10 -4.92
CA ALA A 69 3.73 2.19 -4.26
C ALA A 69 2.39 2.08 -5.02
N LYS A 70 1.87 3.20 -5.53
CA LYS A 70 0.67 3.23 -6.37
C LYS A 70 0.85 2.42 -7.66
N LEU A 71 1.94 2.66 -8.37
CA LEU A 71 2.26 1.93 -9.62
C LEU A 71 2.46 0.44 -9.37
N GLU A 72 3.11 0.07 -8.26
CA GLU A 72 3.33 -1.32 -7.87
C GLU A 72 2.01 -2.03 -7.53
N PHE A 73 1.12 -1.36 -6.79
CA PHE A 73 -0.22 -1.87 -6.50
C PHE A 73 -1.04 -2.08 -7.78
N TYR A 74 -1.03 -1.10 -8.68
CA TYR A 74 -1.73 -1.22 -9.96
C TYR A 74 -1.21 -2.41 -10.76
N ARG A 75 0.11 -2.51 -10.95
CA ARG A 75 0.73 -3.57 -11.75
C ARG A 75 0.51 -4.97 -11.18
N ARG A 76 0.50 -5.13 -9.86
CA ARG A 76 0.51 -6.46 -9.22
C ARG A 76 -0.83 -6.92 -8.65
N VAL A 77 -1.75 -5.99 -8.44
CA VAL A 77 -3.06 -6.30 -7.84
C VAL A 77 -4.18 -5.95 -8.81
N VAL A 78 -4.19 -4.72 -9.33
CA VAL A 78 -5.28 -4.24 -10.20
C VAL A 78 -5.22 -4.91 -11.58
N ALA A 79 -4.08 -4.89 -12.26
CA ALA A 79 -3.96 -5.45 -13.60
C ALA A 79 -4.31 -6.95 -13.67
N PRO A 80 -3.85 -7.83 -12.75
CA PRO A 80 -4.30 -9.22 -12.74
C PRO A 80 -5.80 -9.38 -12.45
N TYR A 81 -6.41 -8.49 -11.68
CA TYR A 81 -7.85 -8.47 -11.47
C TYR A 81 -8.61 -8.04 -12.73
N GLU A 82 -8.08 -7.05 -13.47
CA GLU A 82 -8.62 -6.62 -14.76
C GLU A 82 -8.54 -7.76 -15.79
N ASP A 83 -7.44 -8.52 -15.85
CA ASP A 83 -7.32 -9.72 -16.71
C ASP A 83 -8.40 -10.76 -16.42
N ILE A 84 -8.79 -10.92 -15.15
CA ILE A 84 -9.91 -11.79 -14.75
C ILE A 84 -11.22 -11.20 -15.28
N LYS A 85 -11.44 -9.90 -15.11
CA LYS A 85 -12.67 -9.23 -15.57
C LYS A 85 -12.83 -9.22 -17.08
N ILE A 86 -11.75 -9.11 -17.85
CA ILE A 86 -11.76 -9.25 -19.30
C ILE A 86 -12.27 -10.63 -19.72
N LYS A 87 -11.83 -11.70 -19.03
CA LYS A 87 -12.32 -13.07 -19.30
C LYS A 87 -13.78 -13.27 -18.92
N GLU A 88 -14.26 -12.59 -17.86
CA GLU A 88 -15.63 -12.72 -17.37
C GLU A 88 -16.63 -11.88 -18.16
N SER A 89 -16.25 -10.67 -18.57
CA SER A 89 -17.18 -9.65 -19.10
C SER A 89 -16.86 -9.20 -20.52
N GLY A 90 -15.80 -9.74 -21.13
CA GLY A 90 -15.25 -9.25 -22.40
C GLY A 90 -14.31 -8.07 -22.20
N ASP A 91 -13.48 -7.82 -23.20
CA ASP A 91 -12.68 -6.59 -23.29
C ASP A 91 -13.54 -5.45 -23.85
N VAL A 92 -13.10 -4.21 -23.64
CA VAL A 92 -13.75 -2.99 -24.17
C VAL A 92 -13.60 -2.88 -25.68
#